data_AF-A0A3M1BE41-F1
#
_entry.id   AF-A0A3M1BE41-F1
#
_cell.length_a   1.000
_cell.length_b   1.000
_cell.length_c   1.000
_cell.angle_alpha   90.00
_cell.angle_beta   90.00
_cell.angle_gamma   90.00
#
_symmetry.space_group_name_H-M   'P 1'
#
loop_
_entity.id
_entity.type
_entity.pdbx_description
1 polymer ?
#
loop_
_entity_poly.entity_id
_entity_poly.type
_entity_poly.pdbx_seq_one_letter_code
_entity_poly.pdbx_strand_id
1 'polypeptide(L)' 'EKAKELAALLTEGNWTHDFPITCDYAKSIGLKVSDEIPPAFLDLLSMYPQPVKTQRSVEYSDHFRRITGGR' A
#
# COMPACT_ATOMS: atom_id res chain seq x y z
N GLU A 1 -17.67 6.43 -15.66
CA GLU A 1 -16.76 5.59 -16.48
C GLU A 1 -15.45 5.26 -15.78
N LYS A 2 -14.75 6.25 -15.20
CA LYS A 2 -13.53 6.06 -14.38
C LYS A 2 -13.57 4.91 -13.35
N ALA A 3 -14.71 4.69 -12.70
CA ALA A 3 -14.87 3.58 -11.75
C ALA A 3 -14.81 2.18 -12.41
N LYS A 4 -15.30 2.05 -13.66
CA LYS A 4 -15.23 0.80 -14.43
C LYS A 4 -13.81 0.52 -14.93
N GLU A 5 -13.11 1.57 -15.36
CA GLU A 5 -11.70 1.48 -15.78
C GLU A 5 -10.79 1.09 -14.60
N LEU A 6 -11.02 1.68 -13.43
CA LEU A 6 -10.35 1.29 -12.19
C LEU A 6 -10.65 -0.16 -11.81
N ALA A 7 -11.90 -0.59 -11.89
CA ALA A 7 -12.28 -1.97 -11.58
C ALA A 7 -11.62 -2.97 -12.54
N ALA A 8 -11.53 -2.64 -13.83
CA ALA A 8 -10.79 -3.44 -14.81
C ALA A 8 -9.29 -3.48 -14.47
N LEU A 9 -8.66 -2.33 -14.22
CA LEU A 9 -7.25 -2.23 -13.87
C LEU A 9 -6.86 -3.03 -12.61
N LEU A 10 -7.72 -3.06 -11.59
CA LEU A 10 -7.51 -3.79 -10.34
C LEU A 10 -7.80 -5.30 -10.46
N THR A 11 -8.62 -5.71 -11.43
CA THR A 11 -9.04 -7.12 -11.61
C THR A 11 -8.23 -7.82 -12.69
N GLU A 12 -7.69 -7.07 -13.65
CA GLU A 12 -6.78 -7.58 -14.67
C GLU A 12 -5.47 -8.03 -14.02
N GLY A 13 -4.87 -9.11 -14.56
CA GLY A 13 -3.66 -9.77 -14.04
C GLY A 13 -2.37 -8.95 -14.19
N ASN A 14 -2.47 -7.62 -14.08
CA ASN A 14 -1.38 -6.69 -14.15
C ASN A 14 -0.52 -6.74 -12.87
N TRP A 15 -1.04 -7.30 -11.77
CA TRP A 15 -0.44 -7.26 -10.44
C TRP A 15 -0.16 -8.68 -9.91
N THR A 16 1.01 -8.86 -9.30
CA THR A 16 1.30 -10.06 -8.52
C THR A 16 0.64 -9.97 -7.14
N HIS A 17 0.44 -11.11 -6.48
CA HIS A 17 -0.20 -11.19 -5.15
C HIS A 17 0.35 -10.18 -4.14
N ASP A 18 1.65 -9.90 -4.19
CA ASP A 18 2.34 -9.02 -3.24
C ASP A 18 2.66 -7.63 -3.81
N PHE A 19 2.06 -7.20 -4.93
CA PHE A 19 2.33 -5.87 -5.47
C PHE A 19 1.81 -4.78 -4.51
N PRO A 20 2.69 -3.98 -3.89
CA PRO A 20 2.26 -3.00 -2.90
C PRO A 20 1.67 -1.77 -3.60
N ILE A 21 0.42 -1.45 -3.30
CA ILE A 21 -0.22 -0.19 -3.73
C ILE A 21 0.14 0.89 -2.72
N THR A 22 1.13 1.73 -3.04
CA THR A 22 1.44 2.89 -2.20
C THR A 22 0.36 3.98 -2.33
N CYS A 23 0.27 4.88 -1.35
CA CYS A 23 -0.69 6.00 -1.41
C CYS A 23 -0.50 6.86 -2.67
N ASP A 24 0.74 7.16 -3.06
CA ASP A 24 1.05 7.88 -4.30
C ASP A 24 0.57 7.14 -5.55
N TYR A 25 0.77 5.82 -5.60
CA TYR A 25 0.31 5.00 -6.72
C TYR A 25 -1.21 4.90 -6.77
N ALA A 26 -1.87 4.76 -5.62
CA ALA A 26 -3.33 4.79 -5.52
C ALA A 26 -3.91 6.14 -6.00
N LYS A 27 -3.30 7.27 -5.64
CA LYS A 27 -3.69 8.59 -6.15
C LYS A 27 -3.52 8.69 -7.66
N SER A 28 -2.43 8.15 -8.22
CA SER A 28 -2.13 8.23 -9.66
C SER A 28 -3.09 7.42 -10.53
N ILE A 29 -3.57 6.27 -10.04
CA ILE A 29 -4.61 5.48 -10.73
C ILE A 29 -6.02 6.04 -10.53
N GLY A 30 -6.20 7.06 -9.70
CA GLY A 30 -7.47 7.75 -9.48
C GLY A 30 -8.29 7.18 -8.31
N LEU A 31 -7.70 6.38 -7.43
CA LEU A 31 -8.34 6.03 -6.17
C LEU A 31 -8.40 7.27 -5.25
N LYS A 32 -9.55 7.42 -4.58
CA LYS A 32 -9.75 8.44 -3.55
C LYS A 32 -9.10 7.96 -2.24
N VAL A 33 -7.78 8.10 -2.15
CA VAL A 33 -7.03 7.82 -0.92
C VAL A 33 -6.50 9.12 -0.32
N SER A 34 -6.43 9.17 1.01
CA SER A 34 -5.81 10.24 1.76
C SER A 34 -4.80 9.66 2.74
N ASP A 35 -3.66 10.32 2.84
CA ASP A 35 -2.59 10.11 3.81
C ASP A 35 -2.70 11.06 5.01
N GLU A 36 -3.70 11.94 5.02
CA GLU A 36 -3.95 12.89 6.10
C GLU A 36 -4.66 12.21 7.28
N ILE A 37 -3.88 11.52 8.11
CA ILE A 37 -4.37 10.98 9.38
C ILE A 37 -4.34 12.08 10.45
N PRO A 38 -5.49 12.45 11.06
CA PRO A 38 -5.50 13.48 12.10
C PRO A 38 -4.67 13.05 13.32
N PRO A 39 -4.00 13.99 14.03
CA PRO A 39 -3.16 13.67 15.18
C PRO A 39 -3.88 12.86 16.28
N ALA A 40 -5.16 13.16 16.53
CA ALA A 40 -5.97 12.44 17.51
C ALA A 40 -6.09 10.93 17.25
N PHE A 41 -5.99 10.50 15.99
CA PHE A 41 -5.96 9.07 15.66
C PHE A 41 -4.62 8.44 16.04
N LEU A 42 -3.51 9.14 15.84
CA LEU A 42 -2.18 8.67 16.26
C LEU A 42 -2.10 8.59 17.79
N ASP A 43 -2.68 9.57 18.49
CA ASP A 43 -2.79 9.57 19.95
C ASP A 43 -3.59 8.35 20.42
N LEU A 44 -4.71 8.04 19.75
CA LEU A 44 -5.50 6.85 20.05
C LEU A 44 -4.73 5.54 19.82
N LEU A 45 -4.01 5.43 18.71
CA LEU A 45 -3.19 4.26 18.40
C LEU A 45 -2.05 4.07 19.42
N SER A 46 -1.49 5.16 19.94
CA SER A 46 -0.42 5.11 20.95
C SER A 46 -0.87 4.44 22.26
N MET A 47 -2.17 4.48 22.58
CA MET A 47 -2.73 3.84 23.78
C MET A 47 -2.84 2.31 23.66
N TYR A 48 -2.77 1.76 22.44
CA TYR A 48 -2.89 0.33 22.19
C TYR A 48 -1.63 -0.19 21.47
N PRO A 49 -0.48 -0.25 22.17
CA PRO A 49 0.74 -0.77 21.58
C PRO A 49 0.52 -2.21 21.11
N GLN A 50 0.84 -2.48 19.85
CA GLN A 50 0.77 -3.83 19.31
C GLN A 50 1.72 -4.74 20.10
N PRO A 51 1.28 -5.94 20.54
CA PRO A 51 2.16 -6.86 21.23
C PRO A 51 3.30 -7.24 20.29
N VAL A 52 4.54 -7.05 20.75
CA VAL A 52 5.74 -7.41 20.00
C VAL A 52 5.76 -8.93 19.88
N LYS A 53 5.25 -9.46 18.76
CA LYS A 53 5.25 -10.91 18.50
C LYS A 53 6.71 -11.37 18.43
N THR A 54 7.12 -12.24 19.36
CA THR A 54 8.45 -12.88 19.39
C THR A 54 8.67 -13.84 18.22
N GLN A 55 7.67 -14.09 17.38
CA GLN A 55 7.82 -14.90 16.17
C GLN A 55 7.30 -14.16 14.92
N ARG A 56 8.22 -13.98 13.97
CA ARG A 56 7.96 -13.43 12.63
C ARG A 56 7.10 -14.45 11.86
N SER A 57 5.86 -14.09 11.53
CA SER A 57 5.07 -14.87 10.57
C SER A 57 5.12 -14.27 9.16
N VAL A 58 5.42 -12.98 9.02
CA VAL A 58 5.42 -12.30 7.72
C VAL A 58 6.54 -11.27 7.71
N GLU A 59 7.56 -11.51 6.87
CA GLU A 59 8.57 -10.52 6.51
C GLU A 59 8.12 -9.80 5.25
N TYR A 60 7.75 -8.53 5.37
CA TYR A 60 7.60 -7.66 4.22
C TYR A 60 8.99 -7.25 3.76
N SER A 61 9.41 -7.76 2.60
CA SER A 61 10.70 -7.42 2.01
C SER A 61 10.59 -6.09 1.26
N ASP A 62 11.08 -4.99 1.85
CA ASP A 62 11.14 -3.63 1.27
C ASP A 62 12.15 -3.50 0.10
N HIS A 63 12.18 -4.44 -0.82
CA HIS A 63 13.03 -4.34 -2.01
C HIS A 63 12.21 -3.88 -3.22
N PHE A 64 11.98 -2.56 -3.28
CA PHE A 64 11.66 -1.92 -4.55
C PHE A 64 12.89 -2.06 -5.47
N ARG A 65 12.91 -3.12 -6.30
CA ARG A 65 13.94 -3.29 -7.32
C ARG A 65 13.75 -2.16 -8.33
N ARG A 66 14.52 -1.07 -8.18
CA ARG A 66 14.69 -0.07 -9.24
C ARG A 66 15.16 -0.82 -10.49
N ILE A 67 14.26 -1.00 -11.44
CA ILE A 67 14.61 -1.35 -12.81
C ILE A 67 15.30 -0.13 -13.42
N THR A 68 16.57 0.07 -13.08
CA THR A 68 17.48 0.90 -13.87
C THR A 68 17.95 0.06 -15.03
N GLY A 69 17.37 0.32 -16.21
CA GLY A 69 17.86 -0.24 -17.46
C GLY A 69 19.26 0.28 -17.83
N GLY A 70 19.97 -0.54 -18.62
CA GLY A 70 21.11 -0.09 -19.43
C GLY A 70 22.41 -0.86 -19.23
N ARG A 71 22.58 -2.03 -19.86
CA ARG A 71 23.25 -2.23 -21.16
C ARG A 71 23.21 -3.71 -21.53
#